data_AF-A0A7C7QTL1-F1
#
_entry.id   AF-A0A7C7QTL1-F1
#
_cell.length_a   1.000
_cell.length_b   1.000
_cell.length_c   1.000
_cell.angle_alpha   90.00
_cell.angle_beta   90.00
_cell.angle_gamma   90.00
#
_symmetry.space_group_name_H-M   'P 1'
#
loop_
_entity.id
_entity.type
_entity.pdbx_description
1 polymer ?
#
loop_
_entity_poly.entity_id
_entity_poly.type
_entity_poly.pdbx_seq_one_letter_code
_entity_poly.pdbx_strand_id
1 'polypeptide(L)'
;MAQEMGPAPGGELTDQDKLMAALSYPIPIVALIILLVEDMKNRPFQKFHAVQALAANIALWVIVIILSCVLGTVIGLVTFGIGSLCGFVPWLLWFVTLYWAYLAYQGQYFDIPVITDFIKGQGWV
;
A
#
# COMPACT_ATOMS: atom_id res chain seq x y z
N MET A 1 12.28 15.64 33.51
CA MET A 1 13.36 15.88 32.54
C MET A 1 13.62 14.58 31.78
N ALA A 2 12.78 14.29 30.80
CA ALA A 2 13.06 13.29 29.76
C ALA A 2 12.92 14.07 28.45
N GLN A 3 14.06 14.60 28.00
CA GLN A 3 14.19 15.17 26.69
C GLN A 3 14.25 13.97 25.75
N GLU A 4 13.07 13.49 25.32
CA GLU A 4 12.94 12.44 24.32
C GLU A 4 13.60 12.98 23.04
N MET A 5 14.82 12.51 22.82
CA MET A 5 15.67 12.95 21.72
C MET A 5 14.95 12.67 20.42
N GLY A 6 14.52 13.74 19.73
CA GLY A 6 13.98 13.65 18.38
C GLY A 6 14.94 12.81 17.52
N PRO A 7 14.44 11.83 16.75
CA PRO A 7 15.31 10.90 16.05
C PRO A 7 16.19 11.66 15.05
N ALA A 8 17.49 11.43 15.11
CA ALA A 8 18.45 12.00 14.17
C ALA A 8 18.08 11.66 12.71
N PRO A 9 18.30 12.55 11.74
CA PRO A 9 18.11 12.25 10.33
C PRO A 9 19.15 11.19 9.92
N GLY A 10 18.70 9.96 9.71
CA GLY A 10 19.55 8.78 9.52
C GLY A 10 19.67 7.83 10.72
N GLY A 11 18.82 7.99 11.75
CA GLY A 11 18.77 7.09 12.90
C GLY A 11 18.34 5.66 12.56
N GLU A 12 18.76 4.71 13.41
CA GLU A 12 18.35 3.30 13.37
C GLU A 12 16.86 3.12 13.06
N LEU A 13 16.54 2.09 12.29
CA LEU A 13 15.17 1.71 11.95
C LEU A 13 14.38 1.45 13.23
N THR A 14 13.44 2.34 13.56
CA THR A 14 12.64 2.22 14.78
C THR A 14 11.42 1.33 14.56
N ASP A 15 10.87 0.77 15.63
CA ASP A 15 9.63 -0.03 15.54
C ASP A 15 8.43 0.81 15.12
N GLN A 16 8.45 2.12 15.41
CA GLN A 16 7.45 3.05 14.90
C GLN A 16 7.55 3.21 13.37
N ASP A 17 8.76 3.27 12.80
CA ASP A 17 8.95 3.32 11.35
C ASP A 17 8.37 2.07 10.67
N LYS A 18 8.61 0.88 11.27
CA LYS A 18 8.05 -0.40 10.81
C LYS A 18 6.53 -0.43 10.90
N LEU A 19 5.97 0.03 12.02
CA LEU A 19 4.52 0.08 12.23
C LEU A 19 3.84 1.01 11.21
N MET A 20 4.35 2.22 11.03
CA MET A 20 3.75 3.18 10.09
C MET A 20 3.87 2.71 8.64
N ALA A 21 5.01 2.14 8.26
CA ALA A 21 5.18 1.52 6.95
C ALA A 21 4.20 0.35 6.74
N ALA A 22 4.03 -0.53 7.73
CA ALA A 22 3.09 -1.63 7.66
C ALA A 22 1.63 -1.17 7.52
N LEU A 23 1.22 -0.17 8.31
CA LEU A 23 -0.14 0.39 8.27
C LEU A 23 -0.46 1.10 6.94
N SER A 24 0.55 1.64 6.25
CA SER A 24 0.38 2.33 4.98
C SER A 24 -0.16 1.42 3.86
N TYR A 25 0.04 0.11 3.94
CA TYR A 25 -0.45 -0.87 2.96
C TYR A 25 -1.96 -1.10 3.01
N PRO A 26 -2.57 -1.54 4.12
CA PRO A 26 -4.02 -1.76 4.18
C PRO A 26 -4.79 -0.44 4.25
N ILE A 27 -4.19 0.60 4.82
CA ILE A 27 -4.83 1.91 5.02
C ILE A 27 -4.08 2.96 4.18
N PRO A 28 -4.49 3.20 2.92
CA PRO A 28 -3.81 4.17 2.04
C PRO A 28 -3.81 5.60 2.59
N ILE A 29 -4.73 5.94 3.49
CA ILE A 29 -4.73 7.22 4.21
C ILE A 29 -3.44 7.38 5.04
N VAL A 30 -2.92 6.31 5.64
CA VAL A 30 -1.68 6.35 6.41
C VAL A 30 -0.48 6.62 5.49
N ALA A 31 -0.47 6.06 4.28
CA ALA A 31 0.55 6.37 3.27
C ALA A 31 0.56 7.87 2.94
N LEU A 32 -0.63 8.48 2.76
CA LEU A 32 -0.74 9.92 2.53
C LEU A 32 -0.23 10.74 3.72
N ILE A 33 -0.57 10.35 4.95
CA ILE A 33 -0.07 11.02 6.17
C ILE A 33 1.46 10.99 6.20
N ILE A 34 2.08 9.83 5.95
CA ILE A 34 3.55 9.70 5.93
C ILE A 34 4.18 10.64 4.89
N LEU A 35 3.57 10.78 3.71
CA LEU A 35 4.09 11.61 2.63
C LEU A 35 3.84 13.11 2.84
N LEU A 36 2.82 13.48 3.60
CA LEU A 36 2.48 14.88 3.91
C LEU A 36 3.22 15.40 5.15
N VAL A 37 3.46 14.54 6.14
CA VAL A 37 4.17 14.91 7.37
C VAL A 37 5.67 14.87 7.12
N GLU A 38 6.35 16.02 7.26
CA GLU A 38 7.77 16.16 6.96
C GLU A 38 8.65 15.21 7.79
N ASP A 39 8.40 15.11 9.11
CA ASP A 39 9.15 14.23 10.01
C ASP A 39 9.07 12.76 9.61
N MET A 40 7.92 12.33 9.05
CA MET A 40 7.69 10.96 8.61
C MET A 40 8.28 10.71 7.21
N LYS A 41 8.08 11.66 6.29
CA LYS A 41 8.65 11.62 4.93
C LYS A 41 10.19 11.64 4.92
N ASN A 42 10.80 12.28 5.92
CA ASN A 42 12.26 12.34 6.05
C ASN A 42 12.88 10.99 6.46
N ARG A 43 12.07 9.99 6.84
CA ARG A 43 12.53 8.62 7.10
C ARG A 43 12.56 7.82 5.80
N PRO A 44 13.74 7.35 5.33
CA PRO A 44 13.85 6.63 4.06
C PRO A 44 12.97 5.39 3.99
N PHE A 45 12.91 4.61 5.07
CA PHE A 45 12.10 3.40 5.18
C PHE A 45 10.60 3.68 5.07
N GLN A 46 10.09 4.66 5.84
CA GLN A 46 8.68 5.04 5.79
C GLN A 46 8.31 5.62 4.43
N LYS A 47 9.16 6.51 3.88
CA LYS A 47 8.93 7.11 2.56
C LYS A 47 8.84 6.04 1.48
N PHE A 48 9.77 5.09 1.46
CA PHE A 48 9.78 4.01 0.47
C PHE A 48 8.47 3.22 0.49
N HIS A 49 8.09 2.71 1.65
CA HIS A 49 6.87 1.90 1.77
C HIS A 49 5.59 2.72 1.62
N ALA A 50 5.56 3.99 2.01
CA ALA A 50 4.39 4.85 1.80
C ALA A 50 4.15 5.13 0.31
N VAL A 51 5.19 5.46 -0.46
CA VAL A 51 5.07 5.64 -1.92
C VAL A 51 4.65 4.33 -2.59
N GLN A 52 5.31 3.23 -2.23
CA GLN A 52 5.02 1.90 -2.76
C GLN A 52 3.59 1.45 -2.43
N ALA A 53 3.15 1.63 -1.18
CA ALA A 53 1.80 1.28 -0.74
C ALA A 53 0.73 2.12 -1.42
N LEU A 54 0.97 3.42 -1.62
CA LEU A 54 0.04 4.29 -2.32
C LEU A 54 -0.12 3.87 -3.78
N ALA A 55 0.99 3.64 -4.48
CA ALA A 55 0.97 3.16 -5.87
C ALA A 55 0.32 1.77 -5.99
N ALA A 56 0.64 0.84 -5.09
CA ALA A 56 0.07 -0.49 -5.06
C ALA A 56 -1.43 -0.48 -4.80
N ASN A 57 -1.92 0.36 -3.87
CA ASN A 57 -3.35 0.52 -3.62
C ASN A 57 -4.07 1.09 -4.84
N ILE A 58 -3.54 2.13 -5.48
CA ILE A 58 -4.14 2.70 -6.70
C ILE A 58 -4.23 1.64 -7.80
N ALA A 59 -3.15 0.90 -8.04
CA ALA A 59 -3.14 -0.17 -9.04
C ALA A 59 -4.15 -1.28 -8.71
N LEU A 60 -4.23 -1.69 -7.44
CA LEU A 60 -5.18 -2.69 -6.97
C LEU A 60 -6.63 -2.23 -7.16
N TRP A 61 -6.94 -0.99 -6.82
CA TRP A 61 -8.27 -0.40 -7.03
C TRP A 61 -8.65 -0.37 -8.52
N VAL A 62 -7.73 0.02 -9.40
CA VAL A 62 -7.95 0.00 -10.85
C VAL A 62 -8.24 -1.42 -11.35
N ILE A 63 -7.45 -2.41 -10.91
CA ILE A 63 -7.66 -3.83 -11.26
C ILE A 63 -9.03 -4.31 -10.75
N VAL A 64 -9.38 -4.00 -9.51
CA VAL A 64 -10.66 -4.38 -8.91
C VAL A 64 -11.83 -3.78 -9.68
N ILE A 65 -11.77 -2.50 -10.05
CA ILE A 65 -12.82 -1.84 -10.85
C ILE A 65 -12.95 -2.49 -12.22
N ILE A 66 -11.84 -2.72 -12.93
CA ILE A 66 -11.86 -3.34 -14.27
C ILE A 66 -12.44 -4.76 -14.19
N LEU A 67 -11.95 -5.58 -13.26
CA LEU A 67 -12.46 -6.93 -13.06
C LEU A 67 -13.94 -6.93 -12.70
N SER A 68 -14.38 -6.04 -11.82
CA SER A 68 -15.78 -5.94 -11.39
C SER A 68 -16.70 -5.46 -12.52
N CYS A 69 -16.24 -4.49 -13.34
CA CYS A 69 -16.97 -4.03 -14.51
C CYS A 69 -17.08 -5.14 -15.56
N VAL A 70 -15.99 -5.84 -15.88
CA VAL A 70 -15.98 -6.90 -16.90
C VAL A 70 -16.77 -8.13 -16.45
N LEU A 71 -16.50 -8.68 -15.25
CA LEU A 71 -17.25 -9.83 -14.73
C LEU A 71 -18.71 -9.46 -14.46
N GLY A 72 -18.98 -8.29 -13.87
CA GLY A 72 -20.34 -7.86 -13.52
C GLY A 72 -21.22 -7.65 -14.74
N THR A 73 -20.71 -7.02 -15.81
CA THR A 73 -21.47 -6.77 -17.03
C THR A 73 -21.65 -8.03 -17.86
N VAL A 74 -20.59 -8.81 -18.11
CA VAL A 74 -20.64 -9.99 -18.97
C VAL A 74 -21.41 -11.13 -18.30
N ILE A 75 -21.12 -11.42 -17.02
CA ILE A 75 -21.77 -12.54 -16.31
C ILE A 75 -23.19 -12.13 -15.88
N GLY A 76 -23.41 -10.88 -15.48
CA GLY A 76 -24.73 -10.36 -15.09
C GLY A 76 -25.76 -10.42 -16.22
N LEU A 77 -25.34 -10.13 -17.46
CA LEU A 77 -26.18 -10.24 -18.66
C LEU A 77 -26.51 -11.71 -19.00
N VAL A 78 -25.55 -12.63 -18.85
CA VAL A 78 -25.71 -14.05 -19.20
C VAL A 78 -26.49 -14.84 -18.15
N THR A 79 -26.40 -14.48 -16.87
CA THR A 79 -27.01 -15.24 -15.75
C THR A 79 -28.19 -14.54 -15.07
N PHE A 80 -28.79 -13.52 -15.72
CA PHE A 80 -29.96 -12.80 -15.16
C PHE A 80 -29.73 -12.31 -13.72
N GLY A 81 -28.55 -11.73 -13.46
CA GLY A 81 -28.22 -11.12 -12.16
C GLY A 81 -27.62 -12.04 -11.09
N ILE A 82 -27.64 -13.38 -11.25
CA ILE A 82 -27.03 -14.31 -10.27
C ILE A 82 -25.50 -14.17 -10.24
N GLY A 83 -24.86 -13.89 -11.38
CA GLY A 83 -23.42 -13.64 -11.49
C GLY A 83 -22.91 -12.42 -10.73
N SER A 84 -23.79 -11.52 -10.29
CA SER A 84 -23.42 -10.35 -9.49
C SER A 84 -22.79 -10.72 -8.14
N LEU A 85 -23.06 -11.93 -7.62
CA LEU A 85 -22.44 -12.42 -6.38
C LEU A 85 -20.93 -12.68 -6.53
N CYS A 86 -20.45 -12.99 -7.73
CA CYS A 86 -19.02 -13.12 -8.02
C CYS A 86 -18.28 -11.77 -8.07
N GLY A 87 -18.98 -10.64 -8.04
CA GLY A 87 -18.39 -9.30 -7.93
C GLY A 87 -17.65 -9.04 -6.60
N PHE A 88 -17.81 -9.91 -5.60
CA PHE A 88 -17.05 -9.87 -4.36
C PHE A 88 -15.64 -10.49 -4.46
N VAL A 89 -15.37 -11.31 -5.48
CA VAL A 89 -14.07 -12.00 -5.64
C VAL A 89 -12.90 -11.02 -5.79
N PRO A 90 -13.00 -9.91 -6.57
CA PRO A 90 -11.93 -8.93 -6.67
C PRO A 90 -11.58 -8.24 -5.34
N TRP A 91 -12.54 -8.11 -4.41
CA TRP A 91 -12.27 -7.55 -3.08
C TRP A 91 -11.33 -8.41 -2.25
N LEU A 92 -11.24 -9.72 -2.54
CA LEU A 92 -10.27 -10.60 -1.88
C LEU A 92 -8.82 -10.24 -2.23
N LEU A 93 -8.58 -9.56 -3.36
CA LEU A 93 -7.23 -9.10 -3.72
C LEU A 93 -6.69 -8.08 -2.70
N TRP A 94 -7.56 -7.35 -2.01
CA TRP A 94 -7.14 -6.41 -0.97
C TRP A 94 -6.36 -7.10 0.16
N PHE A 95 -6.61 -8.37 0.48
CA PHE A 95 -5.87 -9.12 1.50
C PHE A 95 -4.37 -9.23 1.20
N VAL A 96 -3.94 -9.08 -0.06
CA VAL A 96 -2.52 -9.05 -0.44
C VAL A 96 -1.79 -7.89 0.26
N THR A 97 -2.48 -6.77 0.52
CA THR A 97 -1.91 -5.64 1.26
C THR A 97 -1.51 -6.02 2.70
N LEU A 98 -2.16 -7.01 3.33
CA LEU A 98 -1.78 -7.49 4.65
C LEU A 98 -0.47 -8.28 4.63
N TYR A 99 -0.21 -9.01 3.54
CA TYR A 99 1.06 -9.72 3.38
C TYR A 99 2.22 -8.72 3.22
N TRP A 100 2.02 -7.68 2.43
CA TRP A 100 2.99 -6.58 2.29
C TRP A 100 3.17 -5.79 3.59
N ALA A 101 2.09 -5.55 4.33
CA ALA A 101 2.16 -4.96 5.67
C ALA A 101 3.02 -5.80 6.62
N TYR A 102 2.86 -7.13 6.60
CA TYR A 102 3.65 -8.04 7.40
C TYR A 102 5.15 -7.96 7.06
N LEU A 103 5.50 -7.94 5.76
CA LEU A 103 6.90 -7.80 5.33
C LEU A 103 7.50 -6.44 5.75
N ALA A 104 6.74 -5.36 5.60
CA ALA A 104 7.17 -4.04 6.06
C ALA A 104 7.32 -3.97 7.60
N TYR A 105 6.46 -4.69 8.34
CA TYR A 105 6.56 -4.79 9.79
C TYR A 105 7.83 -5.54 10.23
N GLN A 106 8.31 -6.51 9.45
CA GLN A 106 9.61 -7.17 9.65
C GLN A 106 10.81 -6.24 9.34
N GLY A 107 10.58 -5.02 8.86
CA GLY A 107 11.64 -4.09 8.49
C GLY A 107 12.32 -4.42 7.16
N GLN A 108 11.68 -5.22 6.30
CA GLN A 108 12.26 -5.64 5.03
C GLN A 108 11.86 -4.68 3.90
N TYR A 109 12.84 -4.22 3.13
CA TYR A 109 12.60 -3.65 1.81
C TYR A 109 12.27 -4.80 0.84
N PHE A 110 11.13 -4.71 0.17
CA PHE A 110 10.75 -5.67 -0.85
C PHE A 110 10.27 -4.93 -2.10
N ASP A 111 10.50 -5.55 -3.25
CA ASP A 111 10.08 -5.01 -4.53
C ASP A 111 8.78 -5.69 -4.96
N ILE A 112 7.77 -4.88 -5.27
CA ILE A 112 6.56 -5.33 -5.94
C ILE A 112 6.84 -5.18 -7.43
N PRO A 113 6.85 -6.27 -8.23
CA PRO A 113 7.15 -6.18 -9.65
C PRO A 113 6.19 -5.20 -10.33
N VAL A 114 6.69 -4.44 -11.31
CA VAL A 114 5.98 -3.34 -11.99
C VAL A 114 5.81 -2.09 -11.13
N ILE A 115 5.30 -2.20 -9.90
CA ILE A 115 5.05 -1.04 -9.03
C ILE A 115 6.36 -0.42 -8.55
N THR A 116 7.28 -1.24 -8.06
CA THR A 116 8.54 -0.74 -7.51
C THR A 116 9.46 -0.17 -8.59
N ASP A 117 9.48 -0.80 -9.77
CA ASP A 117 10.23 -0.27 -10.92
C ASP A 117 9.64 1.05 -11.42
N PHE A 118 8.31 1.19 -11.40
CA PHE A 118 7.63 2.43 -11.74
C PHE A 118 8.00 3.57 -10.79
N ILE A 119 7.89 3.37 -9.47
CA ILE A 119 8.19 4.43 -8.49
C ILE A 119 9.69 4.80 -8.49
N LYS A 120 10.60 3.83 -8.70
CA LYS A 120 12.04 4.07 -8.85
C LYS A 120 12.33 4.83 -10.15
N GLY A 121 11.70 4.43 -11.27
CA GLY A 121 11.83 5.09 -12.57
C GLY A 121 11.29 6.53 -12.59
N GLN A 122 10.32 6.85 -11.74
CA GLN A 122 9.81 8.22 -11.55
C GLN A 122 10.65 9.06 -10.57
N GLY A 123 11.64 8.47 -9.89
CA GLY A 123 12.46 9.15 -8.88
C GLY A 123 11.68 9.55 -7.62
N TRP A 124 10.58 8.87 -7.31
CA TRP A 124 9.77 9.16 -6.11
C TRP A 124 10.42 8.63 -4.84
N VAL A 125 11.26 7.60 -4.98
CA VAL A 125 12.03 6.92 -3.94
C VAL A 125 13.50 6.89 -4.27
#